data_AF-A0A847UI70-F1
#
_entry.id   AF-A0A847UI70-F1
#
_cell.length_a   1.000
_cell.length_b   1.000
_cell.length_c   1.000
_cell.angle_alpha   90.00
_cell.angle_beta   90.00
_cell.angle_gamma   90.00
#
_symmetry.space_group_name_H-M   'P 1'
#
loop_
_entity.id
_entity.type
_entity.pdbx_description
1 polymer ?
#
loop_
_entity_poly.entity_id
_entity_poly.type
_entity_poly.pdbx_seq_one_letter_code
_entity_poly.pdbx_strand_id
1 'polypeptide(L)'
;MLAVVVSRSDSASEHVGEQLLDLVEWTETVDEERPDGDGGGTVYRRDGVELRTFDAIHLDLESVATAFDDSDLLVFASRHAGETGALLTAHHTGNFGPAEFGGADGVLARACPNAHRRVVEALESFAPEGYEVGMEATHHGPSVVGAPSMFVEVGSDEPQWDDADAARAVARAILALEDTEPDTPRENGTRRHLVGFGGGHYAPRFERVLRETDWAIGHVGADWALDAMGDPRDNRAVIERAFEESRADYALLEAERPALRETIEDLGYRVVDETWVRETSGVSLGLVDRLEAAIGPIDDGLRCGEPARTHDADFVVWDPSGELLARASGIDRERTRAVVAETALAFDTEQNGTEVVGPVALPAPDDREPIVEGLTAVLAQSYDEVVRDGDCLRARETTFDPSLARECGVPEGPKFGQLSAGHSVEVDGETVDPADVVRERVDEFELPEVRSA
;
A
#
# COMPACT_ATOMS: atom_id res chain seq x y z
N MET A 1 14.84 4.17 24.05
CA MET A 1 16.07 4.83 23.57
C MET A 1 16.48 4.23 22.22
N LEU A 2 17.01 5.04 21.30
CA LEU A 2 17.68 4.61 20.07
C LEU A 2 19.15 4.26 20.35
N ALA A 3 19.53 3.02 20.11
CA ALA A 3 20.91 2.55 20.17
C ALA A 3 21.54 2.58 18.77
N VAL A 4 22.74 3.16 18.64
CA VAL A 4 23.50 3.18 17.38
C VAL A 4 24.80 2.39 17.54
N VAL A 5 24.99 1.42 16.65
CA VAL A 5 26.17 0.55 16.60
C VAL A 5 27.07 0.97 15.44
N VAL A 6 28.30 1.34 15.78
CA VAL A 6 29.39 1.61 14.83
C VAL A 6 30.44 0.49 14.95
N SER A 7 31.02 0.04 13.83
CA SER A 7 32.07 -0.98 13.81
C SER A 7 33.38 -0.42 13.28
N ARG A 8 34.50 -0.66 13.99
CA ARG A 8 35.87 -0.37 13.54
C ARG A 8 36.36 -1.33 12.45
N SER A 9 35.60 -2.39 12.16
CA SER A 9 35.88 -3.32 11.06
C SER A 9 35.21 -2.93 9.74
N ASP A 10 34.50 -1.79 9.71
CA ASP A 10 33.76 -1.30 8.56
C ASP A 10 34.02 0.20 8.35
N SER A 11 34.70 0.54 7.25
CA SER A 11 35.07 1.93 6.94
C SER A 11 33.86 2.83 6.69
N ALA A 12 32.77 2.31 6.10
CA ALA A 12 31.55 3.10 5.92
C ALA A 12 30.89 3.37 7.28
N SER A 13 30.90 2.38 8.17
CA SER A 13 30.40 2.50 9.53
C SER A 13 31.13 3.56 10.34
N GLU A 14 32.47 3.53 10.33
CA GLU A 14 33.29 4.55 10.99
C GLU A 14 32.98 5.94 10.42
N HIS A 15 32.87 6.05 9.09
CA HIS A 15 32.58 7.33 8.44
C HIS A 15 31.19 7.87 8.79
N VAL A 16 30.15 7.02 8.80
CA VAL A 16 28.81 7.41 9.30
C VAL A 16 28.88 7.82 10.77
N GLY A 17 29.65 7.09 11.59
CA GLY A 17 29.91 7.41 12.99
C GLY A 17 30.52 8.80 13.17
N GLU A 18 31.52 9.15 12.38
CA GLU A 18 32.12 10.48 12.38
C GLU A 18 31.09 11.57 12.05
N GLN A 19 30.24 11.35 11.03
CA GLN A 19 29.19 12.29 10.67
C GLN A 19 28.12 12.43 11.76
N LEU A 20 27.74 11.34 12.45
CA LEU A 20 26.82 11.38 13.60
C LEU A 20 27.37 12.26 14.72
N LEU A 21 28.67 12.17 15.00
CA LEU A 21 29.36 12.97 16.03
C LEU A 21 29.51 14.45 15.63
N ASP A 22 29.60 14.76 14.33
CA ASP A 22 29.68 16.14 13.82
C ASP A 22 28.32 16.86 13.79
N LEU A 23 27.23 16.13 13.54
CA LEU A 23 25.91 16.72 13.26
C LEU A 23 25.22 17.35 14.48
N VAL A 24 25.47 16.82 15.68
CA VAL A 24 24.75 17.18 16.92
C VAL A 24 25.67 17.16 18.13
N GLU A 25 25.28 17.83 19.21
CA GLU A 25 26.06 17.81 20.45
C GLU A 25 25.85 16.50 21.22
N TRP A 26 26.95 15.90 21.70
CA TRP A 26 26.96 14.67 22.48
C TRP A 26 27.59 14.89 23.85
N THR A 27 27.07 14.19 24.85
CA THR A 27 27.74 14.00 26.14
C THR A 27 28.63 12.77 26.06
N GLU A 28 29.93 12.99 26.16
CA GLU A 28 30.92 11.91 26.21
C GLU A 28 31.06 11.37 27.62
N THR A 29 31.07 10.04 27.74
CA THR A 29 31.28 9.31 28.99
C THR A 29 32.19 8.11 28.75
N VAL A 30 32.82 7.60 29.80
CA VAL A 30 33.67 6.39 29.72
C VAL A 30 33.01 5.24 30.47
N ASP A 31 32.75 4.14 29.76
CA ASP A 31 32.31 2.87 30.33
C ASP A 31 33.55 1.98 30.58
N GLU A 32 33.95 1.87 31.85
CA GLU A 32 35.08 1.03 32.28
C GLU A 32 34.65 -0.40 32.64
N GLU A 33 33.34 -0.69 32.68
CA GLU A 33 32.81 -2.01 33.06
C GLU A 33 32.83 -2.99 31.87
N ARG A 34 32.69 -2.45 30.65
CA ARG A 34 32.70 -3.20 29.40
C ARG A 34 34.02 -2.97 28.61
N PRO A 35 34.57 -3.98 27.92
CA PRO A 35 35.73 -3.79 27.05
C PRO A 35 35.45 -2.78 25.92
N ASP A 36 36.44 -1.94 25.56
CA ASP A 36 36.33 -0.93 24.49
C ASP A 36 36.00 -1.54 23.11
N GLY A 37 36.49 -2.75 22.82
CA GLY A 37 36.14 -3.48 21.60
C GLY A 37 34.72 -4.04 21.58
N ASP A 38 34.06 -4.12 22.74
CA ASP A 38 32.72 -4.71 22.90
C ASP A 38 31.66 -3.63 23.20
N GLY A 39 31.93 -2.38 22.82
CA GLY A 39 31.03 -1.24 23.04
C GLY A 39 31.25 -0.52 24.37
N GLY A 40 32.29 -0.84 25.14
CA GLY A 40 32.73 -0.06 26.30
C GLY A 40 33.59 1.15 25.89
N GLY A 41 34.44 1.63 26.78
CA GLY A 41 35.32 2.76 26.47
C GLY A 41 34.51 4.05 26.29
N THR A 42 34.76 4.79 25.20
CA THR A 42 34.04 6.05 24.96
C THR A 42 32.62 5.79 24.47
N VAL A 43 31.63 6.30 25.22
CA VAL A 43 30.20 6.22 24.90
C VAL A 43 29.65 7.63 24.73
N TYR A 44 28.90 7.84 23.64
CA TYR A 44 28.29 9.12 23.31
C TYR A 44 26.78 9.06 23.57
N ARG A 45 26.29 10.02 24.36
CA ARG A 45 24.87 10.09 24.73
C ARG A 45 24.28 11.46 24.46
N ARG A 46 23.03 11.47 24.03
CA ARG A 46 22.15 12.63 24.05
C ARG A 46 20.73 12.18 24.42
N ASP A 47 19.82 13.12 24.61
CA ASP A 47 18.43 12.78 24.90
C ASP A 47 17.91 11.76 23.87
N GLY A 48 17.45 10.60 24.36
CA GLY A 48 16.88 9.54 23.52
C GLY A 48 17.86 8.70 22.69
N VAL A 49 19.15 9.03 22.59
CA VAL A 49 20.12 8.33 21.70
C VAL A 49 21.44 8.00 22.39
N GLU A 50 21.93 6.77 22.19
CA GLU A 50 23.24 6.30 22.65
C GLU A 50 24.01 5.66 21.49
N LEU A 51 25.26 6.08 21.29
CA LEU A 51 26.16 5.54 20.26
C LEU A 51 27.34 4.83 20.94
N ARG A 52 27.61 3.60 20.49
CA ARG A 52 28.76 2.79 20.91
C ARG A 52 29.50 2.21 19.70
N THR A 53 30.81 2.06 19.87
CA THR A 53 31.71 1.55 18.84
C THR A 53 32.23 0.16 19.22
N PHE A 54 32.26 -0.76 18.27
CA PHE A 54 32.66 -2.16 18.43
C PHE A 54 33.81 -2.51 17.49
N ASP A 55 34.68 -3.45 17.88
CA ASP A 55 35.78 -3.90 17.03
C ASP A 55 35.30 -4.89 15.96
N ALA A 56 34.36 -5.77 16.29
CA ALA A 56 33.89 -6.81 15.38
C ALA A 56 32.92 -6.26 14.30
N ILE A 57 32.85 -6.95 13.16
CA ILE A 57 31.89 -6.64 12.10
C ILE A 57 30.46 -6.90 12.60
N HIS A 58 29.50 -6.06 12.19
CA HIS A 58 28.13 -6.06 12.76
C HIS A 58 27.43 -7.41 12.65
N LEU A 59 27.67 -8.13 11.54
CA LEU A 59 27.09 -9.43 11.23
C LEU A 59 27.29 -10.48 12.34
N ASP A 60 28.37 -10.34 13.12
CA ASP A 60 28.79 -11.26 14.17
C ASP A 60 28.39 -10.78 15.59
N LEU A 61 27.77 -9.60 15.71
CA LEU A 61 27.41 -8.97 16.99
C LEU A 61 26.08 -9.50 17.55
N GLU A 62 26.09 -10.75 18.01
CA GLU A 62 24.93 -11.33 18.72
C GLU A 62 24.71 -10.68 20.10
N SER A 63 23.44 -10.48 20.47
CA SER A 63 22.97 -9.86 21.72
C SER A 63 23.54 -8.47 22.00
N VAL A 64 23.86 -7.72 20.95
CA VAL A 64 24.50 -6.39 21.03
C VAL A 64 23.65 -5.37 21.80
N ALA A 65 22.32 -5.52 21.84
CA ALA A 65 21.45 -4.62 22.61
C ALA A 65 21.79 -4.63 24.12
N THR A 66 22.41 -5.69 24.64
CA THR A 66 22.86 -5.77 26.05
C THR A 66 24.00 -4.79 26.38
N ALA A 67 24.62 -4.19 25.36
CA ALA A 67 25.60 -3.12 25.54
C ALA A 67 24.96 -1.78 25.88
N PHE A 68 23.65 -1.62 25.64
CA PHE A 68 22.93 -0.37 25.81
C PHE A 68 21.96 -0.48 26.98
N ASP A 69 21.69 0.64 27.63
CA ASP A 69 20.68 0.73 28.69
C ASP A 69 19.28 0.86 28.05
N ASP A 70 18.39 -0.11 28.27
CA ASP A 70 16.97 -0.06 27.89
C ASP A 70 16.72 0.47 26.45
N SER A 71 17.32 -0.19 25.45
CA SER A 71 17.13 0.15 24.03
C SER A 71 15.77 -0.36 23.51
N ASP A 72 15.00 0.55 22.89
CA ASP A 72 13.71 0.25 22.26
C ASP A 72 13.85 0.00 20.76
N LEU A 73 14.93 0.50 20.17
CA LEU A 73 15.29 0.39 18.77
C LEU A 73 16.82 0.42 18.65
N LEU A 74 17.39 -0.44 17.80
CA LEU A 74 18.81 -0.50 17.52
C LEU A 74 19.09 -0.39 16.03
N VAL A 75 20.04 0.48 15.67
CA VAL A 75 20.49 0.68 14.29
C VAL A 75 21.96 0.33 14.17
N PHE A 76 22.27 -0.53 13.20
CA PHE A 76 23.63 -0.75 12.74
C PHE A 76 23.92 0.23 11.59
N ALA A 77 24.83 1.17 11.81
CA ALA A 77 25.38 1.98 10.72
C ALA A 77 26.41 1.13 9.98
N SER A 78 26.16 0.77 8.73
CA SER A 78 26.93 -0.27 8.03
C SER A 78 27.22 0.09 6.58
N ARG A 79 28.12 -0.65 5.93
CA ARG A 79 28.20 -0.67 4.47
C ARG A 79 27.21 -1.66 3.87
N HIS A 80 26.72 -1.33 2.69
CA HIS A 80 26.22 -2.29 1.73
C HIS A 80 27.33 -2.61 0.73
N ALA A 81 27.54 -3.89 0.40
CA ALA A 81 28.56 -4.33 -0.56
C ALA A 81 27.92 -5.08 -1.73
N GLY A 82 27.98 -4.49 -2.93
CA GLY A 82 27.32 -5.06 -4.11
C GLY A 82 27.68 -4.35 -5.42
N GLU A 83 27.04 -4.78 -6.51
CA GLU A 83 27.23 -4.21 -7.86
C GLU A 83 26.10 -3.25 -8.24
N THR A 84 25.58 -2.48 -7.27
CA THR A 84 24.45 -1.55 -7.45
C THR A 84 24.83 -0.10 -7.71
N GLY A 85 26.09 0.27 -7.52
CA GLY A 85 26.54 1.66 -7.59
C GLY A 85 26.08 2.46 -6.37
N ALA A 86 25.79 3.75 -6.55
CA ALA A 86 25.47 4.66 -5.47
C ALA A 86 24.07 4.42 -4.88
N LEU A 87 24.03 3.87 -3.67
CA LEU A 87 22.81 3.37 -3.06
C LEU A 87 22.81 3.61 -1.54
N LEU A 88 21.69 4.06 -0.98
CA LEU A 88 21.45 4.09 0.46
C LEU A 88 20.28 3.17 0.80
N THR A 89 20.44 2.27 1.76
CA THR A 89 19.43 1.26 2.09
C THR A 89 19.17 1.10 3.57
N ALA A 90 18.09 0.38 3.88
CA ALA A 90 17.87 -0.19 5.20
C ALA A 90 17.14 -1.53 5.11
N HIS A 91 17.44 -2.44 6.04
CA HIS A 91 16.79 -3.76 6.13
C HIS A 91 16.89 -4.41 7.50
N HIS A 92 16.04 -5.40 7.72
CA HIS A 92 16.05 -6.25 8.91
C HIS A 92 16.98 -7.45 8.70
N THR A 93 17.61 -7.94 9.77
CA THR A 93 18.49 -9.12 9.71
C THR A 93 17.77 -10.42 10.03
N GLY A 94 18.32 -11.52 9.54
CA GLY A 94 17.76 -12.85 9.71
C GLY A 94 18.00 -13.76 8.52
N ASN A 95 17.86 -15.06 8.74
CA ASN A 95 18.02 -16.07 7.71
C ASN A 95 16.75 -16.93 7.63
N PHE A 96 16.04 -16.87 6.50
CA PHE A 96 14.93 -17.80 6.22
C PHE A 96 15.46 -19.22 5.99
N GLY A 97 16.61 -19.34 5.32
CA GLY A 97 17.32 -20.59 5.08
C GLY A 97 18.61 -20.71 5.90
N PRO A 98 19.66 -21.31 5.34
CA PRO A 98 20.98 -21.41 5.97
C PRO A 98 21.62 -20.03 6.27
N ALA A 99 22.29 -19.92 7.41
CA ALA A 99 23.02 -18.74 7.83
C ALA A 99 24.49 -18.78 7.36
N GLU A 100 24.74 -18.28 6.14
CA GLU A 100 26.11 -18.25 5.58
C GLU A 100 26.93 -17.03 6.05
N PHE A 101 26.25 -15.95 6.44
CA PHE A 101 26.86 -14.66 6.77
C PHE A 101 26.37 -14.14 8.14
N GLY A 102 26.61 -14.92 9.19
CA GLY A 102 26.21 -14.60 10.56
C GLY A 102 24.77 -15.00 10.89
N GLY A 103 24.47 -15.08 12.19
CA GLY A 103 23.18 -15.57 12.68
C GLY A 103 23.03 -17.09 12.66
N ALA A 104 21.78 -17.55 12.76
CA ALA A 104 21.41 -18.96 12.76
C ALA A 104 20.33 -19.29 11.73
N ASP A 105 20.33 -20.54 11.25
CA ASP A 105 19.38 -21.05 10.26
C ASP A 105 17.93 -20.89 10.73
N GLY A 106 17.07 -20.32 9.88
CA GLY A 106 15.65 -20.13 10.19
C GLY A 106 15.37 -19.19 11.36
N VAL A 107 16.34 -18.35 11.77
CA VAL A 107 16.19 -17.37 12.84
C VAL A 107 16.19 -15.97 12.26
N LEU A 108 15.22 -15.16 12.69
CA LEU A 108 15.00 -13.79 12.25
C LEU A 108 15.13 -12.87 13.46
N ALA A 109 15.83 -11.75 13.31
CA ALA A 109 15.93 -10.76 14.37
C ALA A 109 14.61 -10.00 14.50
N ARG A 110 14.32 -9.45 15.67
CA ARG A 110 13.11 -8.64 15.86
C ARG A 110 13.12 -7.43 14.90
N ALA A 111 12.18 -7.38 13.96
CA ALA A 111 12.06 -6.27 13.02
C ALA A 111 11.55 -4.99 13.69
N CYS A 112 11.69 -3.85 13.00
CA CYS A 112 11.18 -2.55 13.41
C CYS A 112 10.43 -1.86 12.26
N PRO A 113 9.26 -2.38 11.81
CA PRO A 113 8.62 -1.96 10.56
C PRO A 113 8.34 -0.46 10.47
N ASN A 114 7.90 0.18 11.56
CA ASN A 114 7.62 1.62 11.56
C ASN A 114 8.91 2.43 11.47
N ALA A 115 9.94 2.05 12.22
CA ALA A 115 11.24 2.72 12.14
C ALA A 115 11.90 2.53 10.77
N HIS A 116 11.77 1.35 10.17
CA HIS A 116 12.26 1.05 8.82
C HIS A 116 11.63 1.94 7.76
N ARG A 117 10.30 2.12 7.81
CA ARG A 117 9.62 3.10 6.96
C ARG A 117 10.18 4.52 7.16
N ARG A 118 10.31 4.96 8.41
CA ARG A 118 10.79 6.32 8.72
C ARG A 118 12.22 6.57 8.26
N VAL A 119 13.11 5.59 8.39
CA VAL A 119 14.49 5.76 7.94
C VAL A 119 14.58 5.80 6.42
N VAL A 120 13.78 5.00 5.71
CA VAL A 120 13.74 5.03 4.24
C VAL A 120 13.21 6.37 3.72
N GLU A 121 12.16 6.93 4.33
CA GLU A 121 11.65 8.29 4.03
C GLU A 121 12.73 9.37 4.32
N ALA A 122 13.49 9.20 5.40
CA ALA A 122 14.56 10.13 5.78
C ALA A 122 15.78 10.04 4.84
N LEU A 123 16.17 8.83 4.42
CA LEU A 123 17.21 8.61 3.43
C LEU A 123 16.85 9.31 2.11
N GLU A 124 15.62 9.14 1.61
CA GLU A 124 15.16 9.87 0.41
C GLU A 124 15.27 11.39 0.55
N SER A 125 14.94 11.90 1.73
CA SER A 125 14.97 13.34 1.99
C SER A 125 16.39 13.92 2.04
N PHE A 126 17.38 13.08 2.35
CA PHE A 126 18.75 13.52 2.59
C PHE A 126 19.76 13.00 1.57
N ALA A 127 19.38 12.04 0.73
CA ALA A 127 20.25 11.44 -0.25
C ALA A 127 20.87 12.50 -1.19
N PRO A 128 22.19 12.43 -1.43
CA PRO A 128 22.83 13.29 -2.41
C PRO A 128 22.38 12.93 -3.84
N GLU A 129 22.53 13.88 -4.77
CA GLU A 129 22.19 13.67 -6.18
C GLU A 129 22.96 12.47 -6.75
N GLY A 130 22.24 11.55 -7.40
CA GLY A 130 22.82 10.36 -8.02
C GLY A 130 22.84 9.11 -7.15
N TYR A 131 22.44 9.21 -5.88
CA TYR A 131 22.19 8.03 -5.04
C TYR A 131 20.75 7.56 -5.17
N GLU A 132 20.59 6.27 -5.41
CA GLU A 132 19.30 5.61 -5.26
C GLU A 132 19.04 5.34 -3.76
N VAL A 133 17.76 5.26 -3.38
CA VAL A 133 17.35 4.91 -2.01
C VAL A 133 16.37 3.76 -2.10
N GLY A 134 16.56 2.74 -1.27
CA GLY A 134 15.70 1.55 -1.29
C GLY A 134 15.67 0.82 0.03
N MET A 135 14.97 -0.31 0.02
CA MET A 135 15.04 -1.31 1.08
C MET A 135 15.64 -2.60 0.54
N GLU A 136 16.11 -3.45 1.44
CA GLU A 136 16.57 -4.79 1.07
C GLU A 136 15.73 -5.88 1.72
N ALA A 137 15.79 -7.07 1.15
CA ALA A 137 15.24 -8.28 1.72
C ALA A 137 15.94 -8.63 3.03
N THR A 138 15.27 -9.42 3.88
CA THR A 138 15.88 -9.90 5.11
C THR A 138 16.98 -10.90 4.81
N HIS A 139 18.18 -10.61 5.30
CA HIS A 139 19.35 -11.45 5.10
C HIS A 139 20.40 -11.22 6.18
N HIS A 140 21.35 -12.16 6.26
CA HIS A 140 22.54 -12.17 7.12
C HIS A 140 22.27 -12.00 8.63
N GLY A 141 23.34 -12.09 9.42
CA GLY A 141 23.31 -11.90 10.87
C GLY A 141 23.44 -10.43 11.30
N PRO A 142 23.34 -10.14 12.60
CA PRO A 142 23.05 -11.09 13.67
C PRO A 142 21.57 -11.44 13.67
N SER A 143 21.26 -12.66 14.12
CA SER A 143 19.87 -13.14 14.19
C SER A 143 19.23 -12.92 15.56
N VAL A 144 20.02 -12.68 16.60
CA VAL A 144 19.55 -12.41 17.97
C VAL A 144 20.16 -11.09 18.45
N VAL A 145 19.48 -9.98 18.24
CA VAL A 145 20.02 -8.64 18.57
C VAL A 145 19.70 -8.24 20.02
N GLY A 146 18.52 -8.60 20.51
CA GLY A 146 18.01 -8.27 21.85
C GLY A 146 17.11 -7.02 21.91
N ALA A 147 16.92 -6.34 20.78
CA ALA A 147 15.97 -5.23 20.58
C ALA A 147 15.45 -5.26 19.13
N PRO A 148 14.33 -4.58 18.82
CA PRO A 148 13.94 -4.28 17.44
C PRO A 148 15.09 -3.59 16.70
N SER A 149 15.44 -4.06 15.50
CA SER A 149 16.66 -3.58 14.85
C SER A 149 16.68 -3.65 13.33
N MET A 150 17.52 -2.82 12.74
CA MET A 150 17.81 -2.80 11.31
C MET A 150 19.23 -2.31 11.02
N PHE A 151 19.70 -2.61 9.81
CA PHE A 151 20.87 -1.99 9.22
C PHE A 151 20.42 -0.76 8.44
N VAL A 152 21.27 0.28 8.42
CA VAL A 152 21.10 1.48 7.60
C VAL A 152 22.45 1.75 6.95
N GLU A 153 22.48 1.74 5.62
CA GLU A 153 23.70 1.45 4.89
C GLU A 153 24.08 2.45 3.82
N VAL A 154 25.40 2.56 3.60
CA VAL A 154 26.00 3.23 2.44
C VAL A 154 26.55 2.18 1.49
N GLY A 155 26.08 2.21 0.24
CA GLY A 155 26.49 1.28 -0.79
C GLY A 155 26.99 1.97 -2.07
N SER A 156 27.71 1.24 -2.92
CA SER A 156 27.91 -0.22 -2.85
C SER A 156 29.37 -0.66 -2.88
N ASP A 157 30.29 0.29 -3.04
CA ASP A 157 31.74 0.08 -3.05
C ASP A 157 32.52 1.22 -2.38
N GLU A 158 33.85 1.07 -2.31
CA GLU A 158 34.77 1.98 -1.61
C GLU A 158 34.57 3.48 -1.94
N PRO A 159 34.41 3.91 -3.22
CA PRO A 159 34.08 5.29 -3.54
C PRO A 159 32.82 5.85 -2.85
N GLN A 160 31.79 5.03 -2.61
CA GLN A 160 30.60 5.48 -1.88
C GLN A 160 30.77 5.37 -0.37
N TRP A 161 31.47 4.35 0.13
CA TRP A 161 31.81 4.26 1.55
C TRP A 161 32.66 5.46 2.03
N ASP A 162 33.52 5.99 1.16
CA ASP A 162 34.35 7.18 1.39
C ASP A 162 33.61 8.51 1.12
N ASP A 163 32.37 8.48 0.62
CA ASP A 163 31.61 9.68 0.28
C ASP A 163 31.01 10.34 1.52
N ALA A 164 31.51 11.52 1.87
CA ALA A 164 31.09 12.26 3.06
C ALA A 164 29.64 12.74 2.98
N ASP A 165 29.13 13.04 1.78
CA ASP A 165 27.73 13.47 1.63
C ASP A 165 26.78 12.28 1.82
N ALA A 166 27.16 11.09 1.35
CA ALA A 166 26.41 9.85 1.57
C ALA A 166 26.42 9.41 3.05
N ALA A 167 27.59 9.39 3.68
CA ALA A 167 27.72 9.09 5.11
C ALA A 167 26.94 10.09 5.97
N ARG A 168 26.96 11.38 5.62
CA ARG A 168 26.19 12.42 6.32
C ARG A 168 24.69 12.26 6.10
N ALA A 169 24.25 11.83 4.91
CA ALA A 169 22.85 11.53 4.64
C ALA A 169 22.34 10.38 5.53
N VAL A 170 23.09 9.28 5.61
CA VAL A 170 22.77 8.14 6.50
C VAL A 170 22.76 8.58 7.96
N ALA A 171 23.78 9.31 8.42
CA ALA A 171 23.82 9.82 9.79
C ALA A 171 22.59 10.68 10.14
N ARG A 172 22.15 11.55 9.22
CA ARG A 172 20.92 12.35 9.40
C ARG A 172 19.67 11.48 9.42
N ALA A 173 19.61 10.43 8.60
CA ALA A 173 18.47 9.51 8.59
C ALA A 173 18.38 8.71 9.89
N ILE A 174 19.52 8.24 10.43
CA ILE A 174 19.57 7.58 11.75
C ILE A 174 19.09 8.53 12.85
N LEU A 175 19.57 9.78 12.87
CA LEU A 175 19.13 10.78 13.85
C LEU A 175 17.63 11.13 13.72
N ALA A 176 17.03 11.00 12.53
CA ALA A 176 15.60 11.22 12.33
C ALA A 176 14.72 10.15 13.01
N LEU A 177 15.32 9.07 13.51
CA LEU A 177 14.65 8.03 14.29
C LEU A 177 14.59 8.32 15.80
N GLU A 178 15.17 9.45 16.25
CA GLU A 178 14.98 9.92 17.62
C GLU A 178 13.47 9.98 17.94
N ASP A 179 13.07 9.40 19.07
CA ASP A 179 11.67 9.24 19.52
C ASP A 179 10.74 8.44 18.57
N THR A 180 11.29 7.63 17.65
CA THR A 180 10.50 6.76 16.79
C THR A 180 10.26 5.40 17.43
N GLU A 181 8.98 5.03 17.59
CA GLU A 181 8.59 3.68 18.00
C GLU A 181 8.91 2.65 16.90
N PRO A 182 9.36 1.43 17.25
CA PRO A 182 9.68 0.40 16.27
C PRO A 182 8.45 -0.12 15.50
N ASP A 183 7.27 -0.01 16.08
CA ASP A 183 6.01 -0.54 15.55
C ASP A 183 4.96 0.55 15.34
N THR A 184 4.12 0.40 14.31
CA THR A 184 2.91 1.22 14.14
C THR A 184 1.93 0.94 15.28
N PRO A 185 1.10 1.90 15.74
CA PRO A 185 0.11 1.67 16.81
C PRO A 185 -0.80 0.47 16.54
N ARG A 186 -1.32 -0.16 17.61
CA ARG A 186 -2.32 -1.22 17.44
C ARG A 186 -3.66 -0.63 17.00
N GLU A 187 -4.31 -1.30 16.07
CA GLU A 187 -5.61 -0.96 15.52
C GLU A 187 -6.38 -2.26 15.29
N ASN A 188 -7.64 -2.35 15.71
CA ASN A 188 -8.48 -3.53 15.52
C ASN A 188 -7.80 -4.87 15.94
N GLY A 189 -7.06 -4.86 17.05
CA GLY A 189 -6.34 -6.03 17.55
C GLY A 189 -5.02 -6.36 16.83
N THR A 190 -4.70 -5.68 15.73
CA THR A 190 -3.53 -5.90 14.88
C THR A 190 -2.67 -4.63 14.73
N ARG A 191 -1.75 -4.59 13.77
CA ARG A 191 -0.93 -3.46 13.33
C ARG A 191 -0.89 -3.44 11.80
N ARG A 192 -0.62 -2.28 11.21
CA ARG A 192 -0.43 -2.13 9.75
C ARG A 192 0.94 -2.61 9.31
N HIS A 193 1.26 -3.86 9.62
CA HIS A 193 2.54 -4.48 9.29
C HIS A 193 2.30 -5.63 8.31
N LEU A 194 3.18 -5.73 7.30
CA LEU A 194 3.20 -6.82 6.33
C LEU A 194 4.48 -7.64 6.47
N VAL A 195 4.35 -8.95 6.32
CA VAL A 195 5.48 -9.82 5.92
C VAL A 195 5.48 -9.96 4.41
N GLY A 196 6.61 -9.66 3.78
CA GLY A 196 6.79 -9.82 2.33
C GLY A 196 7.37 -11.19 1.98
N PHE A 197 6.85 -11.82 0.93
CA PHE A 197 7.43 -13.04 0.39
C PHE A 197 7.58 -12.98 -1.13
N GLY A 198 8.78 -13.28 -1.60
CA GLY A 198 9.17 -13.36 -3.00
C GLY A 198 9.92 -12.12 -3.51
N GLY A 199 10.27 -12.15 -4.79
CA GLY A 199 11.03 -11.10 -5.45
C GLY A 199 12.55 -11.17 -5.20
N GLY A 200 13.25 -10.17 -5.74
CA GLY A 200 14.70 -10.04 -5.61
C GLY A 200 15.15 -9.38 -4.31
N HIS A 201 16.46 -9.22 -4.18
CA HIS A 201 17.12 -8.64 -3.00
C HIS A 201 16.66 -7.20 -2.68
N TYR A 202 16.41 -6.35 -3.68
CA TYR A 202 15.95 -4.96 -3.48
C TYR A 202 14.42 -4.80 -3.43
N ALA A 203 13.65 -5.90 -3.45
CA ALA A 203 12.26 -5.91 -3.01
C ALA A 203 11.32 -4.78 -3.56
N PRO A 204 11.34 -4.41 -4.86
CA PRO A 204 10.73 -3.17 -5.37
C PRO A 204 9.20 -3.07 -5.17
N ARG A 205 8.50 -4.21 -5.13
CA ARG A 205 7.06 -4.23 -4.84
C ARG A 205 6.76 -3.83 -3.39
N PHE A 206 7.58 -4.29 -2.45
CA PHE A 206 7.43 -3.96 -1.03
C PHE A 206 7.88 -2.53 -0.75
N GLU A 207 8.94 -2.07 -1.42
CA GLU A 207 9.36 -0.67 -1.40
C GLU A 207 8.22 0.26 -1.86
N ARG A 208 7.58 -0.06 -2.99
CA ARG A 208 6.43 0.71 -3.49
C ARG A 208 5.29 0.78 -2.47
N VAL A 209 4.95 -0.34 -1.84
CA VAL A 209 3.93 -0.38 -0.78
C VAL A 209 4.33 0.50 0.41
N LEU A 210 5.58 0.40 0.86
CA LEU A 210 6.13 1.20 1.96
C LEU A 210 6.03 2.70 1.68
N ARG A 211 6.30 3.12 0.44
CA ARG A 211 6.27 4.53 0.01
C ARG A 211 4.85 5.08 -0.21
N GLU A 212 3.97 4.27 -0.79
CA GLU A 212 2.69 4.77 -1.32
C GLU A 212 1.49 4.52 -0.40
N THR A 213 1.68 3.80 0.73
CA THR A 213 0.58 3.44 1.64
C THR A 213 0.90 3.78 3.10
N ASP A 214 -0.03 3.56 4.02
CA ASP A 214 0.20 3.66 5.48
C ASP A 214 0.69 2.33 6.12
N TRP A 215 0.96 1.31 5.30
CA TRP A 215 1.50 0.03 5.74
C TRP A 215 3.02 0.08 5.92
N ALA A 216 3.51 -0.63 6.92
CA ALA A 216 4.92 -0.82 7.21
C ALA A 216 5.35 -2.26 6.87
N ILE A 217 6.60 -2.44 6.46
CA ILE A 217 7.12 -3.74 6.03
C ILE A 217 8.04 -4.30 7.13
N GLY A 218 7.77 -5.52 7.56
CA GLY A 218 8.65 -6.28 8.45
C GLY A 218 9.66 -7.10 7.66
N HIS A 219 9.72 -8.40 7.93
CA HIS A 219 10.60 -9.29 7.19
C HIS A 219 10.15 -9.47 5.74
N VAL A 220 11.15 -9.59 4.86
CA VAL A 220 10.95 -9.90 3.44
C VAL A 220 11.79 -11.11 3.08
N GLY A 221 11.14 -12.24 2.82
CA GLY A 221 11.80 -13.45 2.33
C GLY A 221 11.94 -13.40 0.80
N ALA A 222 13.11 -13.02 0.29
CA ALA A 222 13.40 -13.03 -1.14
C ALA A 222 13.39 -14.46 -1.74
N ASP A 223 13.21 -14.57 -3.05
CA ASP A 223 13.08 -15.86 -3.75
C ASP A 223 14.22 -16.83 -3.44
N TRP A 224 15.48 -16.36 -3.45
CA TRP A 224 16.65 -17.18 -3.15
C TRP A 224 16.65 -17.70 -1.70
N ALA A 225 16.16 -16.91 -0.75
CA ALA A 225 16.11 -17.27 0.66
C ALA A 225 15.01 -18.30 0.92
N LEU A 226 13.87 -18.13 0.25
CA LEU A 226 12.75 -19.08 0.30
C LEU A 226 13.09 -20.41 -0.38
N ASP A 227 13.79 -20.37 -1.51
CA ASP A 227 14.26 -21.57 -2.19
C ASP A 227 15.27 -22.35 -1.33
N ALA A 228 16.15 -21.64 -0.61
CA ALA A 228 17.11 -22.24 0.31
C ALA A 228 16.47 -22.80 1.59
N MET A 229 15.41 -22.16 2.10
CA MET A 229 14.60 -22.66 3.22
C MET A 229 13.93 -24.00 2.88
N GLY A 230 13.47 -24.15 1.63
CA GLY A 230 12.77 -25.35 1.15
C GLY A 230 11.25 -25.25 1.30
N ASP A 231 10.56 -26.39 1.36
CA ASP A 231 9.10 -26.43 1.36
C ASP A 231 8.53 -25.72 2.60
N PRO A 232 7.66 -24.71 2.46
CA PRO A 232 7.09 -24.00 3.60
C PRO A 232 6.28 -24.92 4.55
N ARG A 233 5.73 -26.03 4.04
CA ARG A 233 4.97 -27.00 4.85
C ARG A 233 5.86 -27.77 5.82
N ASP A 234 7.13 -27.96 5.47
CA ASP A 234 8.13 -28.59 6.33
C ASP A 234 8.83 -27.56 7.25
N ASN A 235 8.72 -26.26 6.92
CA ASN A 235 9.39 -25.15 7.60
C ASN A 235 8.42 -24.14 8.23
N ARG A 236 7.25 -24.59 8.69
CA ARG A 236 6.18 -23.73 9.24
C ARG A 236 6.68 -22.80 10.35
N ALA A 237 7.62 -23.25 11.18
CA ALA A 237 8.18 -22.46 12.27
C ALA A 237 8.98 -21.23 11.80
N VAL A 238 9.61 -21.30 10.61
CA VAL A 238 10.32 -20.14 10.03
C VAL A 238 9.30 -19.12 9.51
N ILE A 239 8.24 -19.61 8.88
CA ILE A 239 7.14 -18.76 8.40
C ILE A 239 6.45 -18.07 9.59
N GLU A 240 6.06 -18.81 10.62
CA GLU A 240 5.46 -18.28 11.85
C GLU A 240 6.37 -17.23 12.50
N ARG A 241 7.68 -17.52 12.60
CA ARG A 241 8.66 -16.56 13.12
C ARG A 241 8.72 -15.26 12.33
N ALA A 242 8.56 -15.30 11.00
CA ALA A 242 8.55 -14.08 10.20
C ALA A 242 7.40 -13.14 10.58
N PHE A 243 6.25 -13.68 10.97
CA PHE A 243 5.12 -12.88 11.47
C PHE A 243 5.34 -12.42 12.91
N GLU A 244 5.78 -13.32 13.80
CA GLU A 244 6.04 -12.99 15.21
C GLU A 244 7.09 -11.88 15.34
N GLU A 245 8.22 -12.02 14.65
CA GLU A 245 9.32 -11.07 14.67
C GLU A 245 9.03 -9.80 13.85
N SER A 246 7.98 -9.79 13.03
CA SER A 246 7.46 -8.57 12.39
C SER A 246 6.32 -7.91 13.19
N ARG A 247 5.75 -8.60 14.19
CA ARG A 247 4.46 -8.25 14.81
C ARG A 247 3.38 -7.95 13.77
N ALA A 248 3.29 -8.81 12.77
CA ALA A 248 2.38 -8.69 11.64
C ALA A 248 1.36 -9.82 11.64
N ASP A 249 0.16 -9.54 11.11
CA ASP A 249 -0.90 -10.54 10.90
C ASP A 249 -1.23 -10.74 9.41
N TYR A 250 -0.60 -9.95 8.54
CA TYR A 250 -0.86 -9.90 7.10
C TYR A 250 0.41 -10.20 6.31
N ALA A 251 0.26 -10.90 5.18
CA ALA A 251 1.35 -11.15 4.23
C ALA A 251 0.98 -10.71 2.82
N LEU A 252 1.98 -10.19 2.11
CA LEU A 252 1.90 -9.86 0.70
C LEU A 252 2.86 -10.77 -0.09
N LEU A 253 2.31 -11.50 -1.05
CA LEU A 253 3.09 -12.37 -1.93
C LEU A 253 3.40 -11.67 -3.26
N GLU A 254 4.66 -11.64 -3.66
CA GLU A 254 5.07 -11.08 -4.95
C GLU A 254 4.59 -11.94 -6.12
N ALA A 255 4.59 -13.27 -5.93
CA ALA A 255 4.18 -14.27 -6.91
C ALA A 255 3.23 -15.32 -6.33
N GLU A 256 2.50 -16.01 -7.22
CA GLU A 256 1.63 -17.12 -6.85
C GLU A 256 2.44 -18.30 -6.26
N ARG A 257 2.30 -18.50 -4.94
CA ARG A 257 2.98 -19.56 -4.18
C ARG A 257 1.95 -20.35 -3.36
N PRO A 258 1.20 -21.28 -3.97
CA PRO A 258 0.06 -21.93 -3.30
C PRO A 258 0.42 -22.64 -1.99
N ALA A 259 1.55 -23.36 -1.94
CA ALA A 259 1.99 -24.06 -0.72
C ALA A 259 2.36 -23.08 0.41
N LEU A 260 2.92 -21.92 0.06
CA LEU A 260 3.23 -20.88 1.04
C LEU A 260 1.95 -20.20 1.54
N ARG A 261 1.04 -19.84 0.63
CA ARG A 261 -0.29 -19.29 0.97
C ARG A 261 -1.05 -20.23 1.92
N GLU A 262 -1.17 -21.50 1.56
CA GLU A 262 -1.83 -22.52 2.40
C GLU A 262 -1.16 -22.60 3.78
N THR A 263 0.17 -22.60 3.83
CA THR A 263 0.91 -22.63 5.10
C THR A 263 0.63 -21.40 5.98
N ILE A 264 0.60 -20.21 5.38
CA ILE A 264 0.32 -18.94 6.07
C ILE A 264 -1.11 -18.93 6.63
N GLU A 265 -2.09 -19.32 5.82
CA GLU A 265 -3.50 -19.38 6.21
C GLU A 265 -3.73 -20.43 7.31
N ASP A 266 -3.08 -21.59 7.22
CA ASP A 266 -3.11 -22.64 8.26
C ASP A 266 -2.46 -22.21 9.58
N LEU A 267 -1.57 -21.21 9.56
CA LEU A 267 -1.00 -20.60 10.77
C LEU A 267 -1.91 -19.51 11.36
N GLY A 268 -2.99 -19.14 10.66
CA GLY A 268 -3.97 -18.14 11.11
C GLY A 268 -3.67 -16.71 10.68
N TYR A 269 -2.73 -16.50 9.76
CA TYR A 269 -2.41 -15.19 9.19
C TYR A 269 -3.18 -14.98 7.87
N ARG A 270 -3.39 -13.71 7.49
CA ARG A 270 -4.13 -13.35 6.27
C ARG A 270 -3.15 -13.03 5.13
N VAL A 271 -3.28 -13.72 4.01
CA VAL A 271 -2.62 -13.31 2.76
C VAL A 271 -3.49 -12.29 2.04
N VAL A 272 -2.92 -11.15 1.69
CA VAL A 272 -3.58 -10.04 0.98
C VAL A 272 -2.86 -9.74 -0.33
N ASP A 273 -3.55 -9.11 -1.28
CA ASP A 273 -2.94 -8.59 -2.49
C ASP A 273 -2.60 -7.08 -2.34
N GLU A 274 -1.98 -6.51 -3.38
CA GLU A 274 -1.60 -5.09 -3.33
C GLU A 274 -2.82 -4.15 -3.46
N THR A 275 -3.90 -4.60 -4.10
CA THR A 275 -5.15 -3.84 -4.16
C THR A 275 -5.72 -3.69 -2.76
N TRP A 276 -5.80 -4.77 -1.98
CA TRP A 276 -6.22 -4.73 -0.59
C TRP A 276 -5.38 -3.77 0.25
N VAL A 277 -4.05 -3.82 0.13
CA VAL A 277 -3.14 -2.92 0.85
C VAL A 277 -3.37 -1.45 0.48
N ARG A 278 -3.66 -1.15 -0.79
CA ARG A 278 -3.93 0.22 -1.27
C ARG A 278 -5.31 0.73 -0.84
N GLU A 279 -6.34 -0.09 -0.98
CA GLU A 279 -7.72 0.26 -0.63
C GLU A 279 -7.88 0.48 0.87
N THR A 280 -7.16 -0.29 1.69
CA THR A 280 -7.17 -0.15 3.16
C THR A 280 -6.28 0.97 3.69
N SER A 281 -5.43 1.56 2.85
CA SER A 281 -4.54 2.66 3.24
C SER A 281 -5.36 3.87 3.67
N GLY A 282 -5.19 4.31 4.92
CA GLY A 282 -5.93 5.42 5.52
C GLY A 282 -7.38 5.12 5.88
N VAL A 283 -7.83 3.86 5.84
CA VAL A 283 -9.19 3.42 6.20
C VAL A 283 -9.12 2.52 7.42
N SER A 284 -9.92 2.78 8.45
CA SER A 284 -9.95 1.98 9.69
C SER A 284 -10.07 0.48 9.39
N LEU A 285 -9.16 -0.38 9.89
CA LEU A 285 -9.21 -1.83 9.67
C LEU A 285 -10.49 -2.44 10.25
N GLY A 286 -11.00 -1.86 11.35
CA GLY A 286 -12.29 -2.28 11.90
C GLY A 286 -13.46 -1.92 10.99
N LEU A 287 -13.38 -0.82 10.24
CA LEU A 287 -14.35 -0.49 9.20
C LEU A 287 -14.20 -1.43 7.99
N VAL A 288 -12.97 -1.70 7.54
CA VAL A 288 -12.69 -2.65 6.44
C VAL A 288 -13.33 -4.00 6.72
N ASP A 289 -13.13 -4.59 7.89
CA ASP A 289 -13.72 -5.87 8.27
C ASP A 289 -15.26 -5.85 8.17
N ARG A 290 -15.89 -4.76 8.62
CA ARG A 290 -17.36 -4.60 8.54
C ARG A 290 -17.83 -4.44 7.09
N LEU A 291 -17.09 -3.71 6.26
CA LEU A 291 -17.43 -3.52 4.84
C LEU A 291 -17.27 -4.82 4.05
N GLU A 292 -16.17 -5.56 4.27
CA GLU A 292 -15.95 -6.87 3.63
C GLU A 292 -17.02 -7.89 4.05
N ALA A 293 -17.46 -7.85 5.31
CA ALA A 293 -18.54 -8.71 5.79
C ALA A 293 -19.92 -8.34 5.22
N ALA A 294 -20.17 -7.06 4.96
CA ALA A 294 -21.46 -6.56 4.50
C ALA A 294 -21.66 -6.66 2.97
N ILE A 295 -20.57 -6.51 2.20
CA ILE A 295 -20.61 -6.46 0.72
C ILE A 295 -19.88 -7.67 0.12
N GLY A 296 -18.62 -7.84 0.46
CA GLY A 296 -17.72 -8.84 -0.12
C GLY A 296 -16.26 -8.40 0.04
N PRO A 297 -15.28 -9.29 -0.11
CA PRO A 297 -13.87 -8.95 0.09
C PRO A 297 -13.35 -8.02 -1.00
N ILE A 298 -12.31 -7.24 -0.68
CA ILE A 298 -11.64 -6.36 -1.65
C ILE A 298 -11.08 -7.15 -2.84
N ASP A 299 -10.57 -8.35 -2.57
CA ASP A 299 -10.05 -9.30 -3.56
C ASP A 299 -11.13 -9.68 -4.60
N ASP A 300 -12.41 -9.66 -4.23
CA ASP A 300 -13.52 -10.01 -5.13
C ASP A 300 -14.15 -8.80 -5.85
N GLY A 301 -13.83 -7.56 -5.44
CA GLY A 301 -14.39 -6.37 -6.11
C GLY A 301 -14.66 -5.15 -5.23
N LEU A 302 -14.64 -5.28 -3.90
CA LEU A 302 -14.93 -4.15 -3.02
C LEU A 302 -13.90 -3.02 -3.19
N ARG A 303 -14.36 -1.77 -3.33
CA ARG A 303 -13.51 -0.57 -3.34
C ARG A 303 -13.94 0.40 -2.26
N CYS A 304 -12.99 1.00 -1.56
CA CYS A 304 -13.24 2.01 -0.54
C CYS A 304 -13.42 3.39 -1.21
N GLY A 305 -14.51 4.07 -0.89
CA GLY A 305 -14.72 5.45 -1.31
C GLY A 305 -14.03 6.45 -0.39
N GLU A 306 -14.00 7.72 -0.82
CA GLU A 306 -13.27 8.79 -0.11
C GLU A 306 -13.71 8.98 1.36
N PRO A 307 -15.03 8.96 1.68
CA PRO A 307 -15.50 9.12 3.06
C PRO A 307 -14.99 8.07 4.05
N ALA A 308 -14.64 6.86 3.60
CA ALA A 308 -14.16 5.78 4.47
C ALA A 308 -12.89 6.14 5.25
N ARG A 309 -12.10 7.10 4.75
CA ARG A 309 -10.88 7.57 5.39
C ARG A 309 -11.11 8.38 6.68
N THR A 310 -12.34 8.85 6.89
CA THR A 310 -12.70 9.71 8.01
C THR A 310 -13.91 9.20 8.80
N HIS A 311 -14.47 8.06 8.40
CA HIS A 311 -15.64 7.44 9.02
C HIS A 311 -15.23 6.20 9.79
N ASP A 312 -15.74 6.04 11.01
CA ASP A 312 -15.54 4.82 11.82
C ASP A 312 -16.82 4.42 12.58
N ALA A 313 -17.97 4.95 12.16
CA ALA A 313 -19.26 4.65 12.77
C ALA A 313 -20.00 3.52 12.04
N ASP A 314 -21.25 3.29 12.43
CA ASP A 314 -22.18 2.43 11.70
C ASP A 314 -22.45 2.99 10.30
N PHE A 315 -22.92 2.11 9.41
CA PHE A 315 -23.29 2.45 8.04
C PHE A 315 -24.53 1.66 7.62
N VAL A 316 -25.04 1.99 6.44
CA VAL A 316 -26.17 1.31 5.81
C VAL A 316 -25.78 0.83 4.42
N VAL A 317 -26.44 -0.22 3.93
CA VAL A 317 -26.18 -0.78 2.61
C VAL A 317 -27.36 -0.46 1.69
N TRP A 318 -27.05 0.15 0.56
CA TRP A 318 -27.99 0.44 -0.51
C TRP A 318 -27.61 -0.38 -1.74
N ASP A 319 -28.60 -1.04 -2.35
CA ASP A 319 -28.41 -1.91 -3.50
C ASP A 319 -29.08 -1.27 -4.73
N PRO A 320 -28.42 -0.30 -5.41
CA PRO A 320 -28.99 0.37 -6.58
C PRO A 320 -29.27 -0.64 -7.70
N SER A 321 -30.25 -0.33 -8.56
CA SER A 321 -30.54 -1.17 -9.72
C SER A 321 -29.28 -1.40 -10.57
N GLY A 322 -28.92 -2.67 -10.78
CA GLY A 322 -27.81 -3.04 -11.67
C GLY A 322 -28.02 -2.53 -13.11
N GLU A 323 -29.28 -2.40 -13.55
CA GLU A 323 -29.59 -1.83 -14.88
C GLU A 323 -29.27 -0.33 -14.93
N LEU A 324 -29.51 0.41 -13.83
CA LEU A 324 -29.15 1.83 -13.72
C LEU A 324 -27.63 2.00 -13.79
N LEU A 325 -26.89 1.23 -12.98
CA LEU A 325 -25.43 1.29 -12.92
C LEU A 325 -24.79 0.87 -14.25
N ALA A 326 -25.26 -0.22 -14.86
CA ALA A 326 -24.78 -0.67 -16.16
C ALA A 326 -25.07 0.36 -17.26
N ARG A 327 -26.26 0.98 -17.25
CA ARG A 327 -26.59 2.01 -18.24
C ARG A 327 -25.76 3.28 -18.07
N ALA A 328 -25.60 3.76 -16.84
CA ALA A 328 -24.75 4.91 -16.54
C ALA A 328 -23.28 4.62 -16.91
N SER A 329 -22.76 3.45 -16.53
CA SER A 329 -21.39 3.04 -16.87
C SER A 329 -21.17 2.89 -18.38
N GLY A 330 -22.20 2.46 -19.11
CA GLY A 330 -22.17 2.39 -20.58
C GLY A 330 -22.15 3.76 -21.28
N ILE A 331 -22.57 4.83 -20.59
CA ILE A 331 -22.51 6.21 -21.08
C ILE A 331 -21.18 6.85 -20.68
N ASP A 332 -20.86 6.84 -19.38
CA ASP A 332 -19.65 7.43 -18.82
C ASP A 332 -19.21 6.64 -17.57
N ARG A 333 -18.36 5.64 -17.81
CA ARG A 333 -17.84 4.75 -16.76
C ARG A 333 -17.02 5.49 -15.71
N GLU A 334 -16.16 6.40 -16.14
CA GLU A 334 -15.28 7.15 -15.22
C GLU A 334 -16.10 8.05 -14.31
N ARG A 335 -17.08 8.78 -14.87
CA ARG A 335 -17.95 9.65 -14.06
C ARG A 335 -18.87 8.85 -13.15
N THR A 336 -19.42 7.73 -13.62
CA THR A 336 -20.25 6.84 -12.79
C THR A 336 -19.49 6.36 -11.57
N ARG A 337 -18.27 5.85 -11.76
CA ARG A 337 -17.42 5.40 -10.67
C ARG A 337 -17.06 6.55 -9.72
N ALA A 338 -16.70 7.72 -10.26
CA ALA A 338 -16.34 8.88 -9.44
C ALA A 338 -17.49 9.33 -8.53
N VAL A 339 -18.71 9.45 -9.07
CA VAL A 339 -19.90 9.84 -8.30
C VAL A 339 -20.13 8.92 -7.11
N VAL A 340 -19.99 7.60 -7.30
CA VAL A 340 -20.15 6.62 -6.22
C VAL A 340 -18.99 6.72 -5.22
N ALA A 341 -17.75 6.78 -5.70
CA ALA A 341 -16.57 6.83 -4.84
C ALA A 341 -16.46 8.10 -3.98
N GLU A 342 -16.94 9.24 -4.47
CA GLU A 342 -16.96 10.52 -3.75
C GLU A 342 -17.95 10.51 -2.57
N THR A 343 -18.96 9.61 -2.59
CA THR A 343 -20.07 9.62 -1.61
C THR A 343 -20.13 8.37 -0.73
N ALA A 344 -19.80 7.21 -1.28
CA ALA A 344 -19.91 5.93 -0.59
C ALA A 344 -18.72 5.66 0.33
N LEU A 345 -18.96 4.92 1.42
CA LEU A 345 -17.88 4.32 2.21
C LEU A 345 -17.20 3.21 1.42
N ALA A 346 -17.98 2.37 0.75
CA ALA A 346 -17.48 1.38 -0.18
C ALA A 346 -18.54 0.98 -1.19
N PHE A 347 -18.12 0.36 -2.28
CA PHE A 347 -19.00 -0.13 -3.32
C PHE A 347 -18.38 -1.33 -4.02
N ASP A 348 -19.24 -2.26 -4.44
CA ASP A 348 -18.79 -3.41 -5.20
C ASP A 348 -18.54 -3.07 -6.67
N THR A 349 -17.56 -3.76 -7.25
CA THR A 349 -17.13 -3.53 -8.63
C THR A 349 -16.77 -4.82 -9.35
N GLU A 350 -16.97 -4.82 -10.67
CA GLU A 350 -16.46 -5.84 -11.58
C GLU A 350 -15.37 -5.26 -12.49
N GLN A 351 -14.87 -6.09 -13.42
CA GLN A 351 -13.89 -5.70 -14.44
C GLN A 351 -12.65 -5.03 -13.84
N ASN A 352 -12.03 -5.72 -12.87
CA ASN A 352 -10.83 -5.26 -12.16
C ASN A 352 -11.00 -3.90 -11.45
N GLY A 353 -12.16 -3.62 -10.84
CA GLY A 353 -12.32 -2.39 -10.07
C GLY A 353 -12.98 -1.22 -10.81
N THR A 354 -13.34 -1.41 -12.08
CA THR A 354 -13.67 -0.29 -12.97
C THR A 354 -15.16 -0.10 -13.22
N GLU A 355 -15.95 -1.18 -13.15
CA GLU A 355 -17.39 -1.13 -13.36
C GLU A 355 -18.10 -1.26 -12.02
N VAL A 356 -18.89 -0.24 -11.64
CA VAL A 356 -19.67 -0.29 -10.40
C VAL A 356 -20.88 -1.18 -10.60
N VAL A 357 -21.04 -2.20 -9.77
CA VAL A 357 -22.17 -3.14 -9.84
C VAL A 357 -23.08 -3.08 -8.61
N GLY A 358 -22.62 -2.46 -7.52
CA GLY A 358 -23.33 -2.48 -6.25
C GLY A 358 -23.26 -3.86 -5.58
N PRO A 359 -23.53 -3.99 -4.28
CA PRO A 359 -24.13 -2.97 -3.41
C PRO A 359 -23.14 -1.86 -2.97
N VAL A 360 -23.69 -0.81 -2.34
CA VAL A 360 -22.99 0.41 -1.91
C VAL A 360 -23.20 0.63 -0.41
N ALA A 361 -22.12 0.78 0.36
CA ALA A 361 -22.15 1.17 1.77
C ALA A 361 -22.14 2.70 1.90
N LEU A 362 -23.05 3.24 2.70
CA LEU A 362 -23.26 4.68 2.88
C LEU A 362 -23.19 5.07 4.36
N PRO A 363 -22.67 6.26 4.71
CA PRO A 363 -22.65 6.72 6.11
C PRO A 363 -24.06 6.80 6.71
N ALA A 364 -25.04 7.30 5.95
CA ALA A 364 -26.45 7.38 6.32
C ALA A 364 -27.37 7.11 5.11
N PRO A 365 -28.66 6.81 5.34
CA PRO A 365 -29.60 6.55 4.25
C PRO A 365 -29.76 7.69 3.24
N ASP A 366 -29.68 8.94 3.71
CA ASP A 366 -29.83 10.13 2.88
C ASP A 366 -28.61 10.38 1.96
N ASP A 367 -27.46 9.73 2.23
CA ASP A 367 -26.27 9.84 1.39
C ASP A 367 -26.41 9.09 0.04
N ARG A 368 -27.54 8.41 -0.19
CA ARG A 368 -27.87 7.89 -1.55
C ARG A 368 -28.20 9.02 -2.53
N GLU A 369 -28.66 10.16 -2.02
CA GLU A 369 -29.21 11.24 -2.85
C GLU A 369 -28.15 11.88 -3.78
N PRO A 370 -26.92 12.22 -3.32
CA PRO A 370 -25.86 12.67 -4.23
C PRO A 370 -25.49 11.66 -5.32
N ILE A 371 -25.55 10.36 -5.01
CA ILE A 371 -25.29 9.31 -6.00
C ILE A 371 -26.41 9.31 -7.06
N VAL A 372 -27.67 9.35 -6.65
CA VAL A 372 -28.81 9.41 -7.58
C VAL A 372 -28.75 10.66 -8.45
N GLU A 373 -28.43 11.82 -7.90
CA GLU A 373 -28.25 13.06 -8.65
C GLU A 373 -27.09 12.96 -9.67
N GLY A 374 -25.96 12.41 -9.25
CA GLY A 374 -24.81 12.21 -10.13
C GLY A 374 -25.07 11.20 -11.25
N LEU A 375 -25.73 10.08 -10.97
CA LEU A 375 -26.15 9.11 -11.99
C LEU A 375 -27.17 9.71 -12.96
N THR A 376 -28.10 10.54 -12.46
CA THR A 376 -29.05 11.29 -13.30
C THR A 376 -28.31 12.20 -14.27
N ALA A 377 -27.27 12.89 -13.81
CA ALA A 377 -26.43 13.75 -14.66
C ALA A 377 -25.65 12.95 -15.71
N VAL A 378 -25.20 11.72 -15.40
CA VAL A 378 -24.57 10.82 -16.38
C VAL A 378 -25.58 10.38 -17.44
N LEU A 379 -26.78 9.94 -17.04
CA LEU A 379 -27.82 9.56 -18.00
C LEU A 379 -28.18 10.73 -18.94
N ALA A 380 -28.28 11.95 -18.42
CA ALA A 380 -28.58 13.14 -19.20
C ALA A 380 -27.54 13.49 -20.29
N GLN A 381 -26.39 12.81 -20.34
CA GLN A 381 -25.44 12.94 -21.44
C GLN A 381 -25.91 12.23 -22.73
N SER A 382 -26.76 11.20 -22.62
CA SER A 382 -27.26 10.41 -23.77
C SER A 382 -28.77 10.45 -23.95
N TYR A 383 -29.53 10.78 -22.91
CA TYR A 383 -30.99 10.89 -22.97
C TYR A 383 -31.43 12.35 -23.16
N ASP A 384 -32.54 12.57 -23.87
CA ASP A 384 -33.11 13.90 -24.09
C ASP A 384 -33.69 14.50 -22.80
N GLU A 385 -34.26 13.64 -21.95
CA GLU A 385 -34.87 14.01 -20.68
C GLU A 385 -34.67 12.89 -19.65
N VAL A 386 -34.27 13.25 -18.42
CA VAL A 386 -34.23 12.34 -17.28
C VAL A 386 -35.00 12.96 -16.12
N VAL A 387 -36.07 12.30 -15.67
CA VAL A 387 -36.96 12.79 -14.61
C VAL A 387 -37.02 11.79 -13.47
N ARG A 388 -36.86 12.27 -12.24
CA ARG A 388 -37.14 11.48 -11.04
C ARG A 388 -38.60 11.63 -10.64
N ASP A 389 -39.27 10.49 -10.46
CA ASP A 389 -40.64 10.37 -9.97
C ASP A 389 -40.64 9.43 -8.74
N GLY A 390 -40.49 10.03 -7.55
CA GLY A 390 -40.33 9.28 -6.30
C GLY A 390 -39.07 8.40 -6.32
N ASP A 391 -39.27 7.09 -6.21
CA ASP A 391 -38.23 6.06 -6.20
C ASP A 391 -38.00 5.45 -7.60
N CYS A 392 -38.21 6.24 -8.66
CA CYS A 392 -37.95 5.82 -10.03
C CYS A 392 -37.29 6.96 -10.84
N LEU A 393 -36.25 6.63 -11.61
CA LEU A 393 -35.71 7.49 -12.66
C LEU A 393 -36.29 7.06 -14.02
N ARG A 394 -36.85 8.01 -14.75
CA ARG A 394 -37.37 7.82 -16.11
C ARG A 394 -36.50 8.58 -17.08
N ALA A 395 -35.81 7.86 -17.96
CA ALA A 395 -34.93 8.43 -18.98
C ALA A 395 -35.56 8.23 -20.37
N ARG A 396 -35.76 9.32 -21.11
CA ARG A 396 -36.39 9.35 -22.44
C ARG A 396 -35.39 9.72 -23.51
N GLU A 397 -35.39 8.95 -24.60
CA GLU A 397 -34.60 9.23 -25.80
C GLU A 397 -35.50 9.10 -27.04
N THR A 398 -35.34 10.04 -27.96
CA THR A 398 -36.05 10.10 -29.23
C THR A 398 -35.05 9.83 -30.35
N THR A 399 -35.08 8.64 -30.92
CA THR A 399 -34.17 8.26 -32.00
C THR A 399 -34.90 8.24 -33.34
N PHE A 400 -34.26 8.73 -34.39
CA PHE A 400 -34.77 8.63 -35.75
C PHE A 400 -34.98 7.14 -36.16
N ASP A 401 -36.16 6.81 -36.67
CA ASP A 401 -36.51 5.46 -37.15
C ASP A 401 -36.56 5.44 -38.69
N PRO A 402 -35.57 4.82 -39.35
CA PRO A 402 -35.53 4.69 -40.80
C PRO A 402 -36.78 4.04 -41.42
N SER A 403 -37.49 3.20 -40.66
CA SER A 403 -38.69 2.52 -41.13
C SER A 403 -39.87 3.48 -41.18
N LEU A 404 -40.06 4.29 -40.12
CA LEU A 404 -41.08 5.35 -40.10
C LEU A 404 -40.83 6.37 -41.22
N ALA A 405 -39.57 6.77 -41.44
CA ALA A 405 -39.23 7.66 -42.55
C ALA A 405 -39.60 7.07 -43.93
N ARG A 406 -39.39 5.77 -44.14
CA ARG A 406 -39.79 5.09 -45.38
C ARG A 406 -41.31 4.99 -45.52
N GLU A 407 -42.02 4.77 -44.43
CA GLU A 407 -43.49 4.77 -44.41
C GLU A 407 -44.06 6.14 -44.76
N CYS A 408 -43.41 7.22 -44.32
CA CYS A 408 -43.70 8.60 -44.72
C CYS A 408 -43.18 8.98 -46.12
N GLY A 409 -42.73 8.01 -46.93
CA GLY A 409 -42.30 8.23 -48.32
C GLY A 409 -40.89 8.82 -48.48
N VAL A 410 -40.06 8.80 -47.42
CA VAL A 410 -38.70 9.32 -47.44
C VAL A 410 -37.68 8.17 -47.38
N PRO A 411 -37.25 7.60 -48.54
CA PRO A 411 -36.20 6.59 -48.57
C PRO A 411 -34.81 7.22 -48.35
N GLU A 412 -33.80 6.39 -48.08
CA GLU A 412 -32.41 6.82 -47.88
C GLU A 412 -31.92 7.73 -49.03
N GLY A 413 -31.45 8.92 -48.66
CA GLY A 413 -31.08 9.98 -49.60
C GLY A 413 -30.95 11.35 -48.92
N PRO A 414 -30.81 12.46 -49.68
CA PRO A 414 -30.59 13.79 -49.11
C PRO A 414 -31.69 14.26 -48.16
N LYS A 415 -32.97 14.00 -48.50
CA LYS A 415 -34.12 14.34 -47.64
C LYS A 415 -34.16 13.50 -46.36
N PHE A 416 -33.78 12.23 -46.45
CA PHE A 416 -33.63 11.37 -45.27
C PHE A 416 -32.53 11.86 -44.33
N GLY A 417 -31.39 12.28 -44.89
CA GLY A 417 -30.31 12.90 -44.11
C GLY A 417 -30.73 14.21 -43.45
N GLN A 418 -31.61 14.99 -44.09
CA GLN A 418 -32.20 16.20 -43.49
C GLN A 418 -33.14 15.86 -42.33
N LEU A 419 -34.04 14.89 -42.48
CA LEU A 419 -34.90 14.43 -41.37
C LEU A 419 -34.08 13.88 -40.21
N SER A 420 -33.09 13.03 -40.49
CA SER A 420 -32.18 12.49 -39.49
C SER A 420 -31.34 13.57 -38.79
N ALA A 421 -31.17 14.75 -39.39
CA ALA A 421 -30.48 15.90 -38.80
C ALA A 421 -31.44 16.88 -38.09
N GLY A 422 -32.73 16.52 -37.94
CA GLY A 422 -33.72 17.35 -37.27
C GLY A 422 -34.33 18.45 -38.16
N HIS A 423 -34.33 18.28 -39.49
CA HIS A 423 -34.94 19.22 -40.43
C HIS A 423 -36.12 18.60 -41.17
N SER A 424 -37.26 19.29 -41.16
CA SER A 424 -38.45 18.88 -41.91
C SER A 424 -38.20 18.88 -43.42
N VAL A 425 -38.86 17.98 -44.14
CA VAL A 425 -38.72 17.83 -45.60
C VAL A 425 -40.07 17.73 -46.29
N GLU A 426 -40.12 18.22 -47.52
CA GLU A 426 -41.30 18.11 -48.38
C GLU A 426 -41.22 16.84 -49.23
N VAL A 427 -42.24 15.98 -49.18
CA VAL A 427 -42.41 14.80 -50.05
C VAL A 427 -43.80 14.84 -50.65
N ASP A 428 -43.86 14.79 -51.99
CA ASP A 428 -45.11 14.80 -52.76
C ASP A 428 -46.13 15.91 -52.40
N GLY A 429 -45.65 17.03 -51.85
CA GLY A 429 -46.45 18.21 -51.48
C GLY A 429 -46.96 18.20 -50.04
N GLU A 430 -46.53 17.23 -49.23
CA GLU A 430 -46.77 17.17 -47.79
C GLU A 430 -45.44 17.36 -47.03
N THR A 431 -45.49 18.12 -45.94
CA THR A 431 -44.36 18.31 -45.03
C THR A 431 -44.28 17.12 -44.08
N VAL A 432 -43.13 16.46 -44.01
CA VAL A 432 -42.81 15.45 -43.00
C VAL A 432 -41.90 16.11 -41.97
N ASP A 433 -42.32 16.16 -40.71
CA ASP A 433 -41.52 16.71 -39.62
C ASP A 433 -40.62 15.63 -39.00
N PRO A 434 -39.46 15.98 -38.42
CA PRO A 434 -38.61 15.02 -37.72
C PRO A 434 -39.35 14.24 -36.62
N ALA A 435 -40.33 14.89 -35.96
CA ALA A 435 -41.16 14.27 -34.93
C ALA A 435 -42.06 13.12 -35.45
N ASP A 436 -42.35 13.09 -36.75
CA ASP A 436 -43.20 12.04 -37.36
C ASP A 436 -42.44 10.74 -37.65
N VAL A 437 -41.11 10.79 -37.61
CA VAL A 437 -40.22 9.71 -38.06
C VAL A 437 -39.21 9.29 -37.00
N VAL A 438 -39.53 9.58 -35.74
CA VAL A 438 -38.74 9.18 -34.58
C VAL A 438 -39.50 8.16 -33.75
N ARG A 439 -38.75 7.34 -33.03
CA ARG A 439 -39.28 6.39 -32.05
C ARG A 439 -38.82 6.82 -30.66
N GLU A 440 -39.78 6.96 -29.77
CA GLU A 440 -39.51 7.22 -28.35
C GLU A 440 -39.15 5.90 -27.67
N ARG A 441 -38.06 5.91 -26.90
CA ARG A 441 -37.68 4.88 -25.94
C ARG A 441 -37.68 5.49 -24.55
N VAL A 442 -38.33 4.81 -23.61
CA VAL A 442 -38.32 5.17 -22.20
C VAL A 442 -37.70 4.01 -21.43
N ASP A 443 -36.59 4.27 -20.74
CA ASP A 443 -36.03 3.35 -19.77
C ASP A 443 -36.41 3.81 -18.37
N GLU A 444 -36.88 2.89 -17.53
CA GLU A 444 -37.29 3.14 -16.15
C GLU A 444 -36.35 2.39 -15.20
N PHE A 445 -35.79 3.10 -14.22
CA PHE A 445 -34.85 2.54 -13.25
C PHE A 445 -35.41 2.71 -11.84
N GLU A 446 -35.56 1.60 -11.11
CA GLU A 446 -36.00 1.64 -9.71
C GLU A 446 -34.88 2.10 -8.76
N LEU A 447 -35.25 2.87 -7.73
CA LEU A 447 -34.38 3.36 -6.66
C LEU A 447 -34.79 2.71 -5.33
N PRO A 448 -34.34 1.47 -5.06
CA PRO A 448 -34.77 0.72 -3.89
C PRO A 448 -34.42 1.41 -2.56
N GLU A 449 -35.17 1.05 -1.51
CA GLU A 449 -34.93 1.54 -0.14
C GLU A 449 -33.58 1.06 0.40
N VAL A 450 -33.01 1.86 1.29
CA VAL A 450 -31.76 1.56 1.97
C VAL A 450 -32.00 0.55 3.11
N ARG A 451 -31.11 -0.43 3.25
CA ARG A 451 -31.19 -1.46 4.30
C ARG A 451 -30.16 -1.16 5.39
N SER A 452 -30.51 -1.41 6.64
CA SER A 452 -29.52 -1.43 7.73
C SER A 452 -28.51 -2.55 7.47
N ALA A 453 -27.23 -2.23 7.61
CA ALA A 453 -26.12 -3.19 7.48
C ALA A 453 -26.17 -4.28 8.56
#